data_AF-A0A6I7QHW5-F1
#
_entry.id   AF-A0A6I7QHW5-F1
#
_cell.length_a   1.000
_cell.length_b   1.000
_cell.length_c   1.000
_cell.angle_alpha   90.00
_cell.angle_beta   90.00
_cell.angle_gamma   90.00
#
_symmetry.space_group_name_H-M   'P 1'
#
loop_
_entity.id
_entity.type
_entity.pdbx_description
1 polymer ?
#
loop_
_entity_poly.entity_id
_entity_poly.type
_entity_poly.pdbx_seq_one_letter_code
_entity_poly.pdbx_strand_id
1 'polypeptide(L)' 'MQTTFSPAEIMAPAGSYESLMAAIQGGADAVYFGVGKLNMRSRSSQKFDIDDLHRIAAICR' A
#
# COMPACT_ATOMS: atom_id res chain seq x y z
N MET A 1 -36.91 -2.67 7.38
CA MET A 1 -35.82 -1.97 6.67
C MET A 1 -34.63 -2.92 6.64
N GLN A 2 -34.19 -3.35 5.46
CA GLN A 2 -33.07 -4.28 5.33
C GLN A 2 -31.78 -3.45 5.39
N THR A 3 -30.96 -3.65 6.42
CA THR A 3 -29.66 -2.97 6.55
C THR A 3 -28.71 -3.54 5.51
N THR A 4 -28.39 -2.77 4.48
CA THR A 4 -27.34 -3.10 3.51
C THR A 4 -25.98 -2.92 4.18
N PHE A 5 -25.23 -4.01 4.31
CA PHE A 5 -23.86 -4.00 4.81
C PHE A 5 -22.90 -3.91 3.61
N SER A 6 -22.04 -2.89 3.60
CA SER A 6 -20.95 -2.82 2.62
C SER A 6 -19.83 -3.78 3.02
N PRO A 7 -19.18 -4.49 2.08
CA PRO A 7 -18.00 -5.28 2.39
C PRO A 7 -16.92 -4.40 3.04
N ALA A 8 -16.14 -4.97 3.97
CA ALA A 8 -14.98 -4.28 4.52
C ALA A 8 -13.86 -4.24 3.48
N GLU A 9 -13.19 -3.08 3.36
CA GLU A 9 -11.99 -2.94 2.51
C GLU A 9 -10.76 -3.51 3.24
N ILE A 10 -9.98 -4.31 2.51
CA ILE A 10 -8.75 -4.91 2.98
C ILE A 10 -7.58 -4.00 2.63
N MET A 11 -6.92 -3.45 3.66
CA MET A 11 -5.75 -2.60 3.51
C MET A 11 -4.47 -3.33 3.94
N ALA A 12 -3.47 -3.40 3.06
CA ALA A 12 -2.20 -4.09 3.33
C ALA A 12 -1.00 -3.12 3.47
N PRO A 13 -0.01 -3.42 4.34
CA PRO A 13 1.25 -2.67 4.38
C PRO A 13 2.13 -2.96 3.15
N ALA A 14 2.69 -1.91 2.55
CA ALA A 14 3.75 -2.04 1.54
C ALA A 14 5.00 -1.26 2.00
N GLY A 15 6.17 -1.91 1.95
CA GLY A 15 7.46 -1.29 2.28
C GLY A 15 8.49 -1.34 1.15
N SER A 16 8.18 -2.08 0.08
CA SER A 16 8.97 -2.28 -1.12
C SER A 16 8.06 -2.68 -2.28
N TYR A 17 8.56 -2.66 -3.51
CA TYR A 17 7.79 -3.09 -4.68
C TYR A 17 7.39 -4.57 -4.60
N GLU A 18 8.20 -5.44 -4.01
CA GLU A 18 7.87 -6.85 -3.79
C GLU A 18 6.66 -7.00 -2.86
N SER A 19 6.66 -6.28 -1.73
CA SER A 19 5.51 -6.29 -0.81
C SER A 19 4.25 -5.65 -1.42
N LEU A 20 4.40 -4.63 -2.27
CA LEU A 20 3.30 -4.04 -3.04
C LEU A 20 2.68 -5.07 -4.00
N MET A 21 3.51 -5.78 -4.77
CA MET A 21 3.03 -6.81 -5.70
C MET A 21 2.38 -7.98 -4.96
N ALA A 22 2.93 -8.37 -3.80
CA ALA A 22 2.33 -9.39 -2.96
C ALA A 22 0.95 -8.97 -2.43
N ALA A 23 0.77 -7.70 -2.03
CA ALA A 23 -0.53 -7.17 -1.61
C ALA A 23 -1.57 -7.22 -2.74
N ILE A 24 -1.16 -6.84 -3.96
CA ILE A 24 -2.01 -6.89 -5.16
C ILE A 24 -2.40 -8.35 -5.48
N GLN A 25 -1.44 -9.26 -5.50
CA GLN A 25 -1.71 -10.68 -5.74
C GLN A 25 -2.58 -11.31 -4.64
N GLY A 26 -2.46 -10.82 -3.41
CA GLY A 26 -3.29 -11.22 -2.28
C GLY A 26 -4.72 -10.66 -2.30
N GLY A 27 -5.05 -9.78 -3.25
CA GLY A 27 -6.37 -9.19 -3.39
C GLY A 27 -6.69 -8.10 -2.36
N ALA A 28 -5.68 -7.35 -1.90
CA ALA A 28 -5.93 -6.17 -1.09
C ALA A 28 -6.61 -5.06 -1.91
N ASP A 29 -7.60 -4.40 -1.31
CA ASP A 29 -8.31 -3.27 -1.92
C ASP A 29 -7.48 -1.97 -1.84
N ALA A 30 -6.64 -1.84 -0.81
CA ALA A 30 -5.79 -0.68 -0.60
C ALA A 30 -4.42 -1.06 -0.03
N VAL A 31 -3.44 -0.15 -0.19
CA VAL A 31 -2.12 -0.26 0.44
C VAL A 31 -1.76 1.00 1.22
N TYR A 32 -1.05 0.84 2.33
CA TYR A 32 -0.42 1.95 3.04
C TYR A 32 1.09 1.77 3.08
N PHE A 33 1.82 2.87 2.91
CA PHE A 33 3.27 2.87 2.92
C PHE A 33 3.80 4.24 3.37
N GLY A 34 5.01 4.23 3.93
CA GLY A 34 5.70 5.45 4.35
C GLY A 34 6.75 5.87 3.35
N VAL A 35 6.91 7.18 3.14
CA VAL A 35 7.83 7.78 2.17
C VAL A 35 8.99 8.51 2.86
N GLY A 36 10.21 8.31 2.36
CA GLY A 36 11.39 9.05 2.80
C GLY A 36 11.68 8.95 4.30
N LYS A 37 11.84 10.11 4.97
CA LYS A 37 12.11 10.20 6.42
C LYS A 37 10.85 10.12 7.29
N LEU A 38 9.66 10.18 6.70
CA LEU A 38 8.37 10.11 7.39
C LEU A 38 7.88 8.66 7.48
N ASN A 39 8.77 7.76 7.92
CA ASN A 39 8.47 6.34 8.06
C ASN A 39 9.00 5.85 9.42
N MET A 40 8.14 5.19 10.21
CA MET A 40 8.51 4.61 11.51
C MET A 40 9.59 3.52 11.39
N ARG A 41 9.81 2.99 10.18
CA ARG A 41 10.90 2.10 9.77
C ARG A 41 11.94 2.80 8.88
N SER A 42 12.29 4.06 9.17
CA SER A 42 13.28 4.85 8.41
C SER A 42 14.70 4.26 8.35
N ARG A 43 14.98 3.11 8.97
CA ARG A 43 16.23 2.34 8.81
C ARG A 43 16.13 1.12 7.89
N SER A 44 14.95 0.85 7.32
CA SER A 44 14.76 -0.21 6.31
C SER A 44 15.61 0.07 5.08
N SER A 45 16.26 -0.96 4.52
CA SER A 45 17.08 -0.84 3.29
C SER A 45 16.25 -0.67 2.02
N GLN A 46 14.96 -1.02 2.08
CA GLN A 46 14.00 -0.88 0.99
C GLN A 46 12.97 0.15 1.43
N LYS A 47 12.89 1.28 0.71
CA LYS A 47 12.00 2.40 1.00
C LYS A 47 11.46 2.96 -0.29
N PHE A 48 10.23 3.44 -0.24
CA PHE A 48 9.71 4.34 -1.26
C PHE A 48 10.16 5.78 -0.98
N ASP A 49 10.45 6.51 -2.04
CA ASP A 49 10.67 7.95 -2.01
C ASP A 49 9.54 8.70 -2.73
N ILE A 50 9.59 10.04 -2.72
CA ILE A 50 8.57 10.90 -3.33
C ILE A 50 8.38 10.57 -4.81
N ASP A 51 9.47 10.26 -5.52
CA ASP A 51 9.43 9.90 -6.94
C ASP A 51 8.67 8.59 -7.20
N ASP A 52 8.60 7.70 -6.22
CA ASP A 52 7.85 6.45 -6.34
C ASP A 52 6.34 6.66 -6.28
N LEU A 53 5.84 7.78 -5.72
CA LEU A 53 4.41 8.02 -5.56
C LEU A 53 3.63 7.90 -6.87
N HIS A 54 4.13 8.54 -7.94
CA HIS A 54 3.50 8.48 -9.25
C HIS A 54 3.49 7.06 -9.82
N ARG A 55 4.57 6.30 -9.59
CA ARG A 55 4.70 4.94 -10.08
C ARG A 55 3.79 3.98 -9.32
N ILE A 56 3.73 4.08 -7.99
CA ILE A 56 2.85 3.26 -7.15
C ILE A 56 1.38 3.55 -7.48
N ALA A 57 1.00 4.82 -7.62
CA ALA A 57 -0.35 5.20 -8.02
C ALA A 57 -0.73 4.68 -9.42
N ALA A 58 0.24 4.55 -10.34
CA ALA A 58 0.00 3.95 -11.65
C ALA A 58 -0.17 2.41 -11.58
N ILE A 59 0.46 1.76 -10.61
CA ILE A 59 0.35 0.31 -10.38
C ILE A 59 -1.00 -0.07 -9.74
N CYS A 60 -1.48 0.71 -8.77
CA CYS A 60 -2.70 0.42 -8.00
C CYS A 60 -4.01 0.89 -8.67
N ARG A 61 -4.09 0.85 -10.01
CA ARG A 61 -5.30 1.27 -10.76
C ARG A 61 -6.31 0.16 -10.96
#